data_AF-A0A6G1CYJ6-F1
#
_entry.id   AF-A0A6G1CYJ6-F1
#
_cell.length_a   1.000
_cell.length_b   1.000
_cell.length_c   1.000
_cell.angle_alpha   90.00
_cell.angle_beta   90.00
_cell.angle_gamma   90.00
#
_symmetry.space_group_name_H-M   'P 1'
#
loop_
_entity.id
_entity.type
_entity.pdbx_description
1 polymer ?
#
loop_
_entity_poly.entity_id
_entity_poly.type
_entity_poly.pdbx_seq_one_letter_code
_entity_poly.pdbx_strand_id
1 'polypeptide(L)'
;MLKRRRQWQRIIQVAKWLMSKGQVLTWTTYDTLLLALFMDGRMDEAESIWNTIRQTHTRSVPKRLFSRMILIHDCRHCPDKVLEIYADMEELGVQPDEDTTRRIGRAFATLGQEDKEQLVLEKYLKKWKYIHFNGERVRVRRGGPLA
;
A
#
# COMPACT_ATOMS: atom_id res chain seq x y z
N MET A 1 10.33 -22.27 -4.47
CA MET A 1 9.64 -21.64 -3.33
C MET A 1 10.55 -21.42 -2.12
N LEU A 2 11.31 -22.42 -1.65
CA LEU A 2 12.20 -22.33 -0.47
C LEU A 2 13.25 -21.20 -0.51
N LYS A 3 13.91 -20.96 -1.66
CA LYS A 3 14.93 -19.90 -1.79
C LYS A 3 14.38 -18.49 -1.50
N ARG A 4 13.17 -18.18 -1.98
CA ARG A 4 12.52 -16.87 -1.75
C ARG A 4 12.12 -16.70 -0.28
N ARG A 5 11.55 -17.74 0.33
CA ARG A 5 11.21 -17.72 1.77
C ARG A 5 12.45 -17.48 2.64
N ARG A 6 13.57 -18.16 2.34
CA ARG A 6 14.84 -17.95 3.05
C ARG A 6 15.36 -16.51 2.89
N GLN A 7 15.15 -15.88 1.73
CA GLN A 7 15.52 -14.47 1.53
C GLN A 7 14.69 -13.52 2.40
N TRP A 8 13.37 -13.72 2.49
CA TRP A 8 12.51 -12.91 3.36
C TRP A 8 12.89 -13.03 4.84
N GLN A 9 13.13 -14.26 5.30
CA GLN A 9 13.60 -14.50 6.66
C GLN A 9 14.93 -13.79 6.96
N ARG A 10 15.87 -13.81 6.01
CA ARG A 10 17.14 -13.10 6.14
C ARG A 10 16.94 -11.58 6.22
N ILE A 11 16.07 -11.02 5.37
CA ILE A 11 15.72 -9.58 5.41
C ILE A 11 15.16 -9.22 6.78
N ILE A 12 14.21 -10.00 7.29
CA ILE A 12 13.60 -9.76 8.61
C ILE A 12 14.65 -9.81 9.72
N GLN A 13 15.52 -10.83 9.71
CA GLN A 13 16.59 -10.96 10.71
C GLN A 13 17.55 -9.76 10.69
N VAL A 14 18.03 -9.36 9.51
CA VAL A 14 18.97 -8.23 9.38
C VAL A 14 18.31 -6.92 9.79
N ALA A 15 17.06 -6.68 9.37
CA ALA A 15 16.34 -5.46 9.73
C ALA A 15 16.09 -5.35 11.24
N LYS A 16 15.68 -6.45 11.89
CA LYS A 16 15.53 -6.50 13.36
C LYS A 16 16.85 -6.29 14.08
N TRP A 17 17.93 -6.89 13.59
CA TRP A 17 19.25 -6.67 14.15
C TRP A 17 19.66 -5.20 14.07
N LEU A 18 19.45 -4.53 12.93
CA LEU A 18 19.69 -3.08 12.79
C LEU A 18 18.90 -2.26 13.82
N MET A 19 17.61 -2.54 13.99
CA MET A 19 16.77 -1.87 15.00
C MET A 19 17.30 -2.10 16.43
N SER A 20 17.73 -3.32 16.75
CA SER A 20 18.29 -3.64 18.08
C SER A 20 19.61 -2.91 18.39
N LYS A 21 20.30 -2.41 17.36
CA LYS A 21 21.52 -1.60 17.48
C LYS A 21 21.22 -0.09 17.50
N GLY A 22 19.95 0.30 17.58
CA GLY A 22 19.53 1.70 17.57
C GLY A 22 19.76 2.40 16.23
N GLN A 23 19.95 1.64 15.14
CA GLN A 23 20.15 2.22 13.82
C GLN A 23 18.82 2.80 13.31
N VAL A 24 18.86 4.05 12.87
CA VAL A 24 17.73 4.68 12.19
C VAL A 24 17.50 3.98 10.86
N LEU A 25 16.32 3.38 10.68
CA LEU A 25 15.96 2.77 9.42
C LEU A 25 15.54 3.83 8.41
N THR A 26 15.93 3.63 7.15
CA THR A 26 15.42 4.43 6.04
C THR A 26 14.01 3.97 5.66
N TRP A 27 13.25 4.83 4.98
CA TRP A 27 11.93 4.47 4.44
C TRP A 27 11.96 3.24 3.54
N THR A 28 13.01 3.08 2.75
CA THR A 28 13.21 1.91 1.89
C THR A 28 13.39 0.64 2.71
N THR A 29 14.09 0.72 3.85
CA THR A 29 14.25 -0.42 4.76
C THR A 29 12.93 -0.79 5.41
N TYR A 30 12.13 0.18 5.87
CA TYR A 30 10.78 -0.07 6.39
C TYR A 30 9.88 -0.71 5.35
N ASP A 31 9.86 -0.18 4.12
CA ASP A 31 9.09 -0.77 3.02
C ASP A 31 9.53 -2.21 2.78
N THR A 32 10.83 -2.47 2.68
CA THR A 32 11.35 -3.82 2.42
C THR A 32 11.01 -4.78 3.56
N LEU A 33 11.07 -4.33 4.82
CA LEU A 33 10.71 -5.12 5.99
C LEU A 33 9.22 -5.47 6.01
N LEU A 34 8.34 -4.50 5.74
CA LEU A 34 6.89 -4.74 5.64
C LEU A 34 6.58 -5.75 4.52
N LEU A 35 7.27 -5.67 3.38
CA LEU A 35 7.13 -6.67 2.31
C LEU A 35 7.52 -8.06 2.81
N ALA A 36 8.69 -8.15 3.43
CA ALA A 36 9.23 -9.43 3.85
C ALA A 36 8.35 -10.10 4.91
N LEU A 37 7.83 -9.33 5.87
CA LEU A 37 6.90 -9.81 6.88
C LEU A 37 5.59 -10.30 6.24
N PHE A 38 5.02 -9.54 5.30
CA PHE A 38 3.84 -9.96 4.55
C PHE A 38 4.08 -11.27 3.77
N MET A 39 5.20 -11.34 3.03
CA MET A 39 5.53 -12.51 2.22
C MET A 39 5.90 -13.76 3.05
N ASP A 40 6.34 -13.59 4.31
CA ASP A 40 6.60 -14.69 5.25
C ASP A 40 5.38 -15.02 6.14
N GLY A 41 4.26 -14.29 5.98
CA GLY A 41 3.00 -14.50 6.71
C GLY A 41 2.99 -13.96 8.15
N ARG A 42 3.95 -13.11 8.52
CA ARG A 42 4.15 -12.59 9.89
C ARG A 42 3.43 -11.26 10.07
N MET A 43 2.11 -11.33 10.07
CA MET A 43 1.25 -10.16 9.94
C MET A 43 1.20 -9.28 11.18
N ASP A 44 1.11 -9.86 12.36
CA ASP A 44 1.06 -9.10 13.62
C ASP A 44 2.32 -8.26 13.81
N GLU A 45 3.46 -8.77 13.32
CA GLU A 45 4.71 -8.03 13.30
C GLU A 45 4.70 -6.90 12.27
N ALA A 46 4.09 -7.10 11.09
CA ALA A 46 3.95 -6.03 10.12
C ALA A 46 3.10 -4.87 10.67
N GLU A 47 2.01 -5.19 11.38
CA GLU A 47 1.16 -4.20 12.04
C GLU A 47 1.89 -3.52 13.21
N SER A 48 2.67 -4.26 14.01
CA SER A 48 3.52 -3.68 15.04
C SER A 48 4.54 -2.69 14.46
N ILE A 49 5.21 -3.04 13.34
CA ILE A 49 6.15 -2.14 12.67
C ILE A 49 5.44 -0.90 12.13
N TRP A 50 4.25 -1.07 11.55
CA TRP A 50 3.44 0.06 11.09
C TRP A 50 3.06 1.01 12.23
N ASN A 51 2.62 0.48 13.37
CA ASN A 51 2.31 1.27 14.55
C ASN A 51 3.53 2.02 15.09
N THR A 52 4.72 1.38 15.09
CA THR A 52 5.98 2.07 15.43
C THR A 52 6.24 3.23 14.47
N ILE A 53 6.07 3.05 13.16
CA ILE A 53 6.25 4.13 12.16
C ILE A 53 5.30 5.29 12.46
N ARG A 54 4.00 5.02 12.69
CA ARG A 54 3.00 6.05 13.00
C ARG A 54 3.35 6.85 14.25
N GLN A 55 3.76 6.17 15.32
CA GLN A 55 4.07 6.80 16.61
C GLN A 55 5.37 7.62 16.56
N THR A 56 6.36 7.15 15.81
CA THR A 56 7.68 7.80 15.75
C THR A 56 7.77 8.87 14.68
N HIS A 57 6.97 8.80 13.61
CA HIS A 57 7.04 9.69 12.46
C HIS A 57 5.66 10.25 12.11
N THR A 58 5.21 11.25 12.85
CA THR A 58 3.82 11.73 12.81
C THR A 58 3.44 12.58 11.59
N ARG A 59 4.39 13.10 10.80
CA ARG A 59 4.10 14.06 9.71
C ARG A 59 4.81 13.81 8.37
N SER A 60 5.60 12.75 8.25
CA SER A 60 6.51 12.59 7.11
C SER A 60 6.57 11.16 6.54
N VAL A 61 5.56 10.34 6.82
CA VAL A 61 5.48 8.98 6.28
C VAL A 61 5.27 9.04 4.76
N PRO A 62 6.15 8.42 3.94
CA PRO A 62 6.00 8.45 2.50
C PRO A 62 4.78 7.68 2.01
N LYS A 63 4.14 8.18 0.94
CA LYS A 63 3.03 7.53 0.21
C LYS A 63 3.22 6.02 0.00
N ARG A 64 4.43 5.60 -0.34
CA ARG A 64 4.76 4.19 -0.62
C ARG A 64 4.45 3.26 0.56
N LEU A 65 4.65 3.72 1.79
CA LEU A 65 4.35 2.90 2.98
C LEU A 65 2.85 2.77 3.22
N PHE A 66 2.07 3.83 3.01
CA PHE A 66 0.61 3.75 3.03
C PHE A 66 0.08 2.77 1.97
N SER A 67 0.54 2.92 0.73
CA SER A 67 0.19 2.01 -0.38
C SER A 67 0.57 0.56 -0.05
N ARG A 68 1.70 0.33 0.63
CA ARG A 68 2.08 -1.01 1.10
C ARG A 68 1.09 -1.56 2.12
N MET A 69 0.71 -0.78 3.13
CA MET A 69 -0.23 -1.26 4.16
C MET A 69 -1.62 -1.52 3.58
N ILE A 70 -2.09 -0.68 2.65
CA ILE A 70 -3.34 -0.91 1.93
C ILE A 70 -3.28 -2.21 1.13
N LEU A 71 -2.18 -2.47 0.40
CA LEU A 71 -1.98 -3.75 -0.29
C LEU A 71 -2.06 -4.94 0.68
N ILE A 72 -1.37 -4.84 1.81
CA ILE A 72 -1.32 -5.91 2.83
C ILE A 72 -2.73 -6.22 3.37
N HIS A 73 -3.51 -5.20 3.73
CA HIS A 73 -4.85 -5.40 4.29
C HIS A 73 -5.88 -5.83 3.24
N ASP A 74 -5.80 -5.32 2.00
CA ASP A 74 -6.66 -5.74 0.88
C ASP A 74 -6.43 -7.22 0.54
N CYS A 75 -5.18 -7.68 0.48
CA CYS A 75 -4.86 -9.11 0.28
C CYS A 75 -5.34 -10.02 1.41
N ARG A 76 -5.65 -9.47 2.59
CA ARG A 76 -6.19 -10.19 3.73
C ARG A 76 -7.70 -10.08 3.87
N HIS A 77 -8.38 -9.42 2.92
CA HIS A 77 -9.81 -9.16 2.99
C HIS A 77 -10.20 -8.42 4.29
N CYS A 78 -9.40 -7.44 4.71
CA CYS A 78 -9.68 -6.58 5.87
C CYS A 78 -10.06 -5.16 5.38
N PRO A 79 -11.27 -4.96 4.84
CA PRO A 79 -11.67 -3.68 4.25
C PRO A 79 -11.69 -2.54 5.28
N ASP A 80 -12.08 -2.81 6.53
CA ASP A 80 -12.06 -1.79 7.60
C ASP A 80 -10.67 -1.21 7.83
N LYS A 81 -9.64 -2.06 7.81
CA LYS A 81 -8.25 -1.65 7.95
C LYS A 81 -7.76 -0.88 6.72
N VAL A 82 -8.19 -1.25 5.52
CA VAL A 82 -7.89 -0.45 4.31
C VAL A 82 -8.46 0.97 4.46
N LEU A 83 -9.68 1.10 4.96
CA LEU A 83 -10.32 2.40 5.17
C LEU A 83 -9.70 3.20 6.32
N GLU A 84 -9.21 2.54 7.39
CA GLU A 84 -8.43 3.19 8.46
C GLU A 84 -7.18 3.87 7.88
N ILE A 85 -6.40 3.13 7.07
CA ILE A 85 -5.19 3.67 6.44
C ILE A 85 -5.53 4.76 5.41
N TYR A 86 -6.66 4.63 4.70
CA TYR A 86 -7.12 5.68 3.79
C TYR A 86 -7.51 6.97 4.53
N ALA A 87 -8.16 6.87 5.69
CA ALA A 87 -8.46 8.03 6.52
C ALA A 87 -7.18 8.76 6.96
N ASP A 88 -6.14 8.01 7.38
CA ASP A 88 -4.83 8.59 7.71
C ASP A 88 -4.22 9.32 6.49
N MET A 89 -4.34 8.74 5.28
CA MET A 89 -3.86 9.38 4.05
C MET A 89 -4.58 10.69 3.76
N GLU A 90 -5.91 10.74 3.94
CA GLU A 90 -6.72 11.95 3.78
C GLU A 90 -6.32 13.03 4.80
N GLU A 91 -6.17 12.66 6.07
CA GLU A 91 -5.78 13.57 7.16
C GLU A 91 -4.40 14.20 6.90
N LEU A 92 -3.46 13.40 6.38
CA LEU A 92 -2.10 13.84 6.07
C LEU A 92 -1.94 14.45 4.67
N GLY A 93 -3.01 14.54 3.89
CA GLY A 93 -2.96 15.07 2.52
C GLY A 93 -2.17 14.22 1.53
N VAL A 94 -1.98 12.92 1.81
CA VAL A 94 -1.23 11.99 0.99
C VAL A 94 -2.15 11.37 -0.07
N GLN A 95 -1.94 11.71 -1.34
CA GLN A 95 -2.80 11.20 -2.42
C GLN A 95 -2.44 9.74 -2.80
N PRO A 96 -3.39 8.81 -2.85
CA PRO A 96 -3.16 7.43 -3.31
C PRO A 96 -2.72 7.38 -4.78
N ASP A 97 -2.06 6.29 -5.17
CA ASP A 97 -1.85 5.99 -6.60
C ASP A 97 -3.04 5.19 -7.15
N GLU A 98 -2.97 4.85 -8.43
CA GLU A 98 -4.05 4.20 -9.14
C GLU A 98 -4.40 2.81 -8.57
N ASP A 99 -3.40 2.02 -8.18
CA ASP A 99 -3.61 0.69 -7.59
C ASP A 99 -4.20 0.81 -6.18
N THR A 100 -3.62 1.70 -5.36
CA THR A 100 -4.11 2.01 -4.02
C THR A 100 -5.55 2.50 -4.05
N THR A 101 -5.89 3.39 -4.99
CA THR A 101 -7.25 3.92 -5.17
C THR A 101 -8.25 2.81 -5.47
N ARG A 102 -7.90 1.85 -6.34
CA ARG A 102 -8.78 0.71 -6.65
C ARG A 102 -8.99 -0.20 -5.45
N ARG A 103 -7.97 -0.39 -4.59
CA ARG A 103 -8.09 -1.16 -3.34
C ARG A 103 -9.02 -0.48 -2.35
N ILE A 104 -8.90 0.84 -2.20
CA ILE A 104 -9.81 1.64 -1.36
C ILE A 104 -11.24 1.54 -1.88
N GLY A 105 -11.45 1.68 -3.20
CA GLY A 105 -12.76 1.52 -3.82
C GLY A 105 -13.38 0.16 -3.52
N ARG A 106 -12.62 -0.94 -3.73
CA ARG A 106 -13.07 -2.29 -3.37
C ARG A 106 -13.40 -2.45 -1.88
N ALA A 107 -12.66 -1.80 -0.99
CA ALA A 107 -12.95 -1.84 0.44
C ALA A 107 -14.30 -1.19 0.76
N PHE A 108 -14.60 -0.03 0.17
CA PHE A 108 -15.93 0.59 0.28
C PHE A 108 -17.03 -0.31 -0.29
N ALA A 109 -16.83 -0.89 -1.47
CA ALA A 109 -17.77 -1.82 -2.10
C ALA A 109 -18.06 -3.04 -1.21
N THR A 110 -17.01 -3.64 -0.64
CA THR A 110 -17.11 -4.82 0.24
C THR A 110 -17.92 -4.51 1.51
N LEU A 111 -17.91 -3.25 1.96
CA LEU A 111 -18.69 -2.78 3.12
C LEU A 111 -20.06 -2.20 2.72
N GLY A 112 -20.49 -2.37 1.46
CA GLY A 112 -21.77 -1.88 0.96
C GLY A 112 -21.87 -0.35 0.80
N GLN A 113 -20.74 0.35 0.73
CA GLN A 113 -20.66 1.81 0.63
C GLN A 113 -20.36 2.26 -0.81
N GLU A 114 -21.20 1.85 -1.76
CA GLU A 114 -21.01 2.09 -3.21
C GLU A 114 -20.88 3.58 -3.57
N ASP A 115 -21.68 4.45 -2.94
CA ASP A 115 -21.58 5.91 -3.14
C ASP A 115 -20.16 6.42 -2.85
N LYS A 116 -19.53 5.92 -1.77
CA LYS A 116 -18.17 6.32 -1.39
C LYS A 116 -17.11 5.69 -2.28
N GLU A 117 -17.32 4.47 -2.74
CA GLU A 117 -16.48 3.89 -3.79
C GLU A 117 -16.44 4.81 -5.00
N GLN A 118 -17.60 5.19 -5.54
CA GLN A 118 -17.68 6.05 -6.73
C GLN A 118 -16.96 7.38 -6.48
N LEU A 119 -17.21 8.02 -5.34
CA LEU A 119 -16.55 9.28 -4.96
C LEU A 119 -15.02 9.15 -4.95
N VAL A 120 -14.47 8.09 -4.36
CA VAL A 120 -13.01 7.87 -4.31
C VAL A 120 -12.43 7.60 -5.69
N LEU A 121 -13.11 6.76 -6.50
CA LEU A 121 -12.66 6.47 -7.86
C LEU A 121 -12.67 7.74 -8.72
N GLU A 122 -13.71 8.57 -8.64
CA GLU A 122 -13.79 9.84 -9.37
C GLU A 122 -12.76 10.87 -8.91
N LYS A 123 -12.52 10.95 -7.59
CA LYS A 123 -11.54 11.88 -7.00
C LYS A 123 -10.11 11.60 -7.48
N TYR A 124 -9.71 10.33 -7.54
CA TYR A 124 -8.30 9.97 -7.72
C TYR A 124 -7.97 9.33 -9.07
N LEU A 125 -8.93 8.74 -9.77
CA LEU A 125 -8.69 8.13 -11.07
C LEU A 125 -8.95 9.12 -12.21
N LYS A 126 -7.89 9.43 -12.97
CA LYS A 126 -8.04 10.22 -14.21
C LYS A 126 -8.93 9.49 -15.21
N LYS A 127 -9.91 10.20 -15.79
CA LYS A 127 -10.80 9.69 -16.86
C LYS A 127 -10.04 9.17 -18.09
N TRP A 128 -8.84 9.72 -18.33
CA TRP A 128 -7.97 9.36 -19.44
C TRP A 128 -6.62 8.89 -18.92
N LYS A 129 -6.08 7.83 -19.53
CA LYS A 129 -4.71 7.36 -19.31
C LYS A 129 -3.97 7.28 -20.64
N TYR A 130 -2.65 7.39 -20.59
CA TYR A 130 -1.81 7.10 -21.74
C TYR A 130 -1.30 5.67 -21.62
N ILE A 131 -1.43 4.90 -22.69
CA ILE A 131 -0.86 3.56 -22.81
C ILE A 131 0.12 3.53 -23.98
N HIS A 132 1.08 2.62 -23.91
CA HIS A 132 1.90 2.29 -25.07
C HIS A 132 1.23 1.15 -25.82
N PHE A 133 0.88 1.39 -27.08
CA PHE A 133 0.27 0.41 -27.97
C PHE A 133 1.00 0.47 -29.31
N ASN A 134 1.54 -0.67 -29.77
CA ASN A 134 2.36 -0.75 -30.98
C ASN A 134 3.52 0.26 -31.04
N GLY A 135 4.16 0.53 -29.89
CA GLY A 135 5.26 1.51 -29.80
C GLY A 135 4.81 2.97 -29.72
N GLU A 136 3.53 3.28 -29.96
CA GLU A 136 2.98 4.63 -29.87
C GLU A 136 2.34 4.91 -28.51
N ARG A 137 2.37 6.17 -28.07
CA ARG A 137 1.70 6.61 -26.83
C ARG A 137 0.29 7.09 -27.14
N VAL A 138 -0.70 6.24 -26.90
CA VAL A 138 -2.11 6.51 -27.21
C VAL A 138 -2.87 6.95 -25.95
N ARG A 139 -3.73 7.97 -26.07
CA ARG A 139 -4.62 8.41 -24.98
C ARG A 139 -5.92 7.60 -25.03
N VAL A 140 -6.20 6.81 -24.00
CA VAL A 140 -7.41 5.98 -23.90
C VAL A 140 -8.29 6.42 -22.74
N ARG A 141 -9.62 6.34 -22.93
CA ARG A 141 -10.61 6.60 -21.88
C ARG A 141 -10.71 5.37 -20.99
N ARG A 142 -10.75 5.57 -19.68
CA ARG A 142 -10.97 4.50 -18.70
C ARG A 142 -12.36 3.86 -18.94
N GLY A 143 -12.40 2.54 -19.16
CA GLY A 143 -13.63 1.80 -19.50
C GLY A 143 -14.00 1.78 -20.99
N GLY A 144 -13.16 2.34 -21.88
CA GLY A 144 -13.33 2.20 -23.34
C GLY A 144 -12.81 0.87 -23.88
N PRO A 145 -13.09 0.53 -25.15
CA PRO A 145 -12.73 -0.76 -25.76
C PRO A 145 -11.23 -1.05 -25.84
N LEU A 146 -10.37 -0.06 -25.55
CA LEU A 146 -8.91 -0.17 -25.52
C LEU A 146 -8.31 0.03 -24.10
N ALA A 147 -9.15 0.04 -23.05
CA ALA A 147 -8.76 0.34 -21.68
C ALA A 147 -8.22 -0.86 -20.90
#